data_AF-A0A1Y2F4P3-F1
#
_entry.id   AF-A0A1Y2F4P3-F1
#
_cell.length_a   1.000
_cell.length_b   1.000
_cell.length_c   1.000
_cell.angle_alpha   90.00
_cell.angle_beta   90.00
_cell.angle_gamma   90.00
#
_symmetry.space_group_name_H-M   'P 1'
#
loop_
_entity.id
_entity.type
_entity.pdbx_description
1 polymer ?
#
loop_
_entity_poly.entity_id
_entity_poly.type
_entity_poly.pdbx_seq_one_letter_code
_entity_poly.pdbx_strand_id
1 'polypeptide(L)'
;MTNTELFIIGSKCEVTIENTIFDNIYGGNGIMISADTTMNLENNTFSNSYFKNGLIMIDNERPEIVISGKYLINNCNFNNIKSEFGSVLHIKSLFESSNTLMEFRNSIFENNTASKYGGVIYSNSEFTNKYIRMYDCTFINNHAQIGHTLYSLNKESEPYISNINELRAIQGSVMTNPTKLILNDNNIKTISLISSDVLPSGISCSIYDDYNNLISFNSDISSIDFDEFMFFGIVSNDTYNVELKGQTQSYCWGDSCTFPSVKIIGNPGSYKIRLIINTFVTLIFL
;
A
#
# COMPACT_ATOMS: atom_id res chain seq x y z
N MET A 1 24.30 6.34 -0.62
CA MET A 1 24.33 5.61 -1.90
C MET A 1 24.12 6.63 -3.00
N THR A 2 24.94 6.62 -4.05
CA THR A 2 24.62 7.36 -5.27
C THR A 2 23.33 6.79 -5.84
N ASN A 3 22.32 7.62 -6.10
CA ASN A 3 21.16 7.18 -6.87
C ASN A 3 21.68 6.78 -8.25
N THR A 4 21.58 5.50 -8.57
CA THR A 4 21.83 4.98 -9.90
C THR A 4 20.49 4.65 -10.52
N GLU A 5 20.20 5.30 -11.63
CA GLU A 5 19.06 5.04 -12.49
C GLU A 5 19.50 4.25 -13.72
N LEU A 6 18.68 3.29 -14.17
CA LEU A 6 18.93 2.58 -15.44
C LEU A 6 18.61 3.50 -16.62
N PHE A 7 17.47 4.20 -16.57
CA PHE A 7 17.07 5.19 -17.57
C PHE A 7 16.51 6.45 -16.90
N ILE A 8 17.08 7.60 -17.26
CA ILE A 8 16.50 8.92 -17.01
C ILE A 8 16.29 9.59 -18.37
N ILE A 9 15.03 9.77 -18.76
CA ILE A 9 14.69 10.34 -20.06
C ILE A 9 13.99 11.68 -19.84
N GLY A 10 14.51 12.71 -20.51
CA GLY A 10 13.95 14.06 -20.52
C GLY A 10 12.56 14.12 -21.16
N SER A 11 12.02 15.32 -21.32
CA SER A 11 10.70 15.53 -21.93
C SER A 11 10.74 15.52 -23.45
N LYS A 12 9.58 15.31 -24.09
CA LYS A 12 9.38 15.36 -25.55
C LYS A 12 10.26 14.38 -26.33
N CYS A 13 10.53 13.22 -25.72
CA CYS A 13 11.29 12.15 -26.34
C CYS A 13 10.38 10.97 -26.69
N GLU A 14 10.78 10.20 -27.69
CA GLU A 14 10.24 8.87 -27.96
C GLU A 14 11.41 7.90 -27.91
N VAL A 15 11.31 6.90 -27.03
CA VAL A 15 12.35 5.89 -26.83
C VAL A 15 11.73 4.53 -27.02
N THR A 16 12.32 3.73 -27.91
CA THR A 16 11.90 2.36 -28.18
C THR A 16 13.05 1.42 -27.84
N ILE A 17 12.77 0.41 -27.02
CA ILE A 17 13.71 -0.65 -26.65
C ILE A 17 13.04 -1.97 -26.98
N GLU A 18 13.71 -2.79 -27.79
CA GLU A 18 13.15 -4.04 -28.27
C GLU A 18 14.15 -5.19 -28.10
N ASN A 19 13.63 -6.39 -27.85
CA ASN A 19 14.39 -7.64 -27.88
C ASN A 19 15.65 -7.61 -27.00
N THR A 20 15.57 -6.92 -25.86
CA THR A 20 16.71 -6.66 -24.98
C THR A 20 16.55 -7.41 -23.65
N ILE A 21 17.68 -7.85 -23.10
CA ILE A 21 17.76 -8.46 -21.77
C ILE A 21 18.51 -7.51 -20.84
N PHE A 22 17.86 -7.14 -19.75
CA PHE A 22 18.38 -6.37 -18.64
C PHE A 22 18.54 -7.31 -17.44
N ASP A 23 19.77 -7.70 -17.11
CA ASP A 23 20.04 -8.68 -16.06
C ASP A 23 21.02 -8.13 -15.02
N ASN A 24 20.79 -8.48 -13.75
CA ASN A 24 21.68 -8.18 -12.64
C ASN A 24 21.95 -6.67 -12.44
N ILE A 25 20.89 -5.85 -12.52
CA ILE A 25 20.96 -4.39 -12.40
C ILE A 25 20.56 -3.96 -10.98
N TYR A 26 21.33 -3.05 -10.39
CA TYR A 26 21.09 -2.55 -9.03
C TYR A 26 21.04 -1.03 -9.01
N GLY A 27 19.97 -0.47 -8.47
CA GLY A 27 19.84 0.97 -8.39
C GLY A 27 18.77 1.49 -7.45
N GLY A 28 18.67 2.82 -7.40
CA GLY A 28 17.62 3.52 -6.66
C GLY A 28 16.29 3.45 -7.40
N ASN A 29 16.32 3.73 -8.70
CA ASN A 29 15.17 3.68 -9.59
C ASN A 29 15.57 2.92 -10.87
N GLY A 30 14.66 2.20 -11.51
CA GLY A 30 14.95 1.65 -12.83
C GLY A 30 14.79 2.70 -13.92
N ILE A 31 13.54 3.00 -14.26
CA ILE A 31 13.11 3.80 -15.38
C ILE A 31 12.34 5.01 -14.84
N MET A 32 12.80 6.19 -15.23
CA MET A 32 12.15 7.46 -14.96
C MET A 32 12.06 8.25 -16.25
N ILE A 33 10.85 8.52 -16.72
CA ILE A 33 10.62 9.37 -17.89
C ILE A 33 9.80 10.60 -17.51
N SER A 34 10.19 11.74 -18.06
CA SER A 34 9.52 13.02 -17.81
C SER A 34 8.14 13.09 -18.51
N ALA A 35 7.36 14.12 -18.19
CA ALA A 35 6.15 14.47 -18.93
C ALA A 35 6.41 14.60 -20.45
N ASP A 36 5.38 14.29 -21.24
CA ASP A 36 5.37 14.36 -22.71
C ASP A 36 6.39 13.44 -23.42
N THR A 37 6.91 12.43 -22.72
CA THR A 37 7.79 11.41 -23.28
C THR A 37 7.06 10.08 -23.39
N THR A 38 7.31 9.35 -24.47
CA THR A 38 6.80 7.99 -24.68
C THR A 38 7.96 7.01 -24.63
N MET A 39 7.81 5.95 -23.84
CA MET A 39 8.70 4.80 -23.83
C MET A 39 7.94 3.56 -24.30
N ASN A 40 8.44 2.93 -25.37
CA ASN A 40 7.96 1.67 -25.89
C ASN A 40 8.95 0.56 -25.50
N LEU A 41 8.48 -0.44 -24.78
CA LEU A 41 9.25 -1.64 -24.41
C LEU A 41 8.59 -2.85 -25.07
N GLU A 42 9.25 -3.47 -26.04
CA GLU A 42 8.73 -4.66 -26.73
C GLU A 42 9.65 -5.87 -26.61
N ASN A 43 9.10 -7.03 -26.24
CA ASN A 43 9.86 -8.29 -26.21
C ASN A 43 11.12 -8.24 -25.32
N ASN A 44 11.08 -7.47 -24.22
CA ASN A 44 12.22 -7.33 -23.32
C ASN A 44 12.11 -8.26 -22.12
N THR A 45 13.26 -8.59 -21.54
CA THR A 45 13.35 -9.30 -20.26
C THR A 45 14.10 -8.47 -19.24
N PHE A 46 13.53 -8.28 -18.06
CA PHE A 46 14.17 -7.70 -16.90
C PHE A 46 14.31 -8.77 -15.83
N SER A 47 15.54 -9.11 -15.44
CA SER A 47 15.80 -10.21 -14.52
C SER A 47 16.83 -9.92 -13.43
N ASN A 48 16.68 -10.63 -12.30
CA ASN A 48 17.65 -10.67 -11.19
C ASN A 48 18.12 -9.29 -10.73
N SER A 49 17.21 -8.33 -10.69
CA SER A 49 17.55 -6.92 -10.50
C SER A 49 16.96 -6.39 -9.20
N TYR A 50 17.54 -5.32 -8.67
CA TYR A 50 17.05 -4.63 -7.49
C TYR A 50 16.92 -3.13 -7.76
N PHE A 51 15.73 -2.59 -7.49
CA PHE A 51 15.46 -1.16 -7.57
C PHE A 51 14.72 -0.72 -6.32
N LYS A 52 15.32 0.17 -5.52
CA LYS A 52 14.70 0.62 -4.26
C LYS A 52 13.25 1.09 -4.46
N ASN A 53 13.01 1.93 -5.46
CA ASN A 53 11.69 2.46 -5.81
C ASN A 53 11.04 1.74 -7.01
N GLY A 54 11.31 0.45 -7.19
CA GLY A 54 10.76 -0.34 -8.30
C GLY A 54 11.44 -0.07 -9.64
N LEU A 55 11.20 -0.97 -10.60
CA LEU A 55 11.72 -0.82 -11.96
C LEU A 55 11.16 0.44 -12.63
N ILE A 56 9.89 0.77 -12.43
CA ILE A 56 9.26 1.98 -12.95
C ILE A 56 8.65 2.75 -11.79
N MET A 57 9.09 4.00 -11.63
CA MET A 57 8.55 4.92 -10.62
C MET A 57 7.70 5.99 -11.29
N ILE A 58 6.55 6.30 -10.69
CA ILE A 58 5.70 7.44 -11.06
C ILE A 58 5.54 8.33 -9.83
N ASP A 59 5.81 9.62 -10.03
CA ASP A 59 5.71 10.64 -8.98
C ASP A 59 5.45 12.02 -9.62
N ASN A 60 4.21 12.49 -9.51
CA ASN A 60 3.79 13.78 -10.05
C ASN A 60 4.07 14.96 -9.10
N GLU A 61 4.31 14.67 -7.81
CA GLU A 61 4.58 15.68 -6.78
C GLU A 61 6.06 16.03 -6.65
N ARG A 62 6.94 15.30 -7.37
CA ARG A 62 8.38 15.54 -7.29
C ARG A 62 8.73 16.93 -7.88
N PRO A 63 9.30 17.85 -7.07
CA PRO A 63 9.46 19.25 -7.46
C PRO A 63 10.52 19.49 -8.54
N GLU A 64 11.50 18.60 -8.65
CA GLU A 64 12.62 18.75 -9.61
C GLU A 64 12.26 18.21 -11.00
N ILE A 65 11.58 17.06 -11.05
CA ILE A 65 11.24 16.34 -12.28
C ILE A 65 9.90 15.64 -12.06
N VAL A 66 8.87 16.07 -12.77
CA VAL A 66 7.58 15.38 -12.81
C VAL A 66 7.74 14.09 -13.62
N ILE A 67 7.54 12.95 -12.97
CA ILE A 67 7.70 11.62 -13.59
C ILE A 67 6.31 11.14 -14.01
N SER A 68 5.93 11.44 -15.27
CA SER A 68 4.54 11.32 -15.73
C SER A 68 4.40 11.06 -17.25
N GLY A 69 5.31 10.31 -17.86
CA GLY A 69 5.24 10.00 -19.28
C GLY A 69 4.32 8.82 -19.63
N LYS A 70 4.39 8.42 -20.90
CA LYS A 70 3.65 7.29 -21.46
C LYS A 70 4.54 6.06 -21.55
N TYR A 71 4.07 4.94 -21.02
CA TYR A 71 4.77 3.65 -21.03
C TYR A 71 3.90 2.64 -21.77
N LEU A 72 4.37 2.17 -22.91
CA LEU A 72 3.73 1.12 -23.70
C LEU A 72 4.61 -0.12 -23.61
N ILE A 73 4.17 -1.12 -22.87
CA ILE A 73 4.96 -2.29 -22.50
C ILE A 73 4.27 -3.53 -23.04
N ASN A 74 4.88 -4.18 -24.02
CA ASN A 74 4.29 -5.29 -24.74
C ASN A 74 5.21 -6.52 -24.72
N ASN A 75 4.63 -7.68 -24.41
CA ASN A 75 5.31 -8.97 -24.43
C ASN A 75 6.63 -8.97 -23.64
N CYS A 76 6.64 -8.35 -22.47
CA CYS A 76 7.83 -8.26 -21.62
C CYS A 76 7.77 -9.28 -20.48
N ASN A 77 8.94 -9.73 -20.03
CA ASN A 77 9.09 -10.59 -18.86
C ASN A 77 9.80 -9.85 -17.72
N PHE A 78 9.22 -9.88 -16.54
CA PHE A 78 9.74 -9.29 -15.31
C PHE A 78 9.94 -10.42 -14.29
N ASN A 79 11.19 -10.84 -14.09
CA ASN A 79 11.50 -12.03 -13.31
C ASN A 79 12.49 -11.74 -12.18
N ASN A 80 12.14 -12.10 -10.95
CA ASN A 80 13.03 -11.97 -9.79
C ASN A 80 13.55 -10.52 -9.61
N ILE A 81 12.65 -9.54 -9.79
CA ILE A 81 12.93 -8.13 -9.49
C ILE A 81 12.56 -7.86 -8.03
N LYS A 82 13.46 -7.14 -7.33
CA LYS A 82 13.31 -6.82 -5.92
C LYS A 82 13.21 -5.31 -5.67
N SER A 83 12.40 -4.90 -4.71
CA SER A 83 12.29 -3.50 -4.28
C SER A 83 11.83 -3.37 -2.82
N GLU A 84 11.68 -2.13 -2.33
CA GLU A 84 10.98 -1.87 -1.06
C GLU A 84 9.44 -1.88 -1.25
N PHE A 85 8.96 -1.23 -2.31
CA PHE A 85 7.55 -1.17 -2.70
C PHE A 85 7.45 -1.44 -4.20
N GLY A 86 6.42 -2.17 -4.66
CA GLY A 86 6.11 -2.28 -6.10
C GLY A 86 7.33 -2.63 -6.95
N SER A 87 7.76 -3.90 -6.95
CA SER A 87 9.02 -4.30 -7.60
C SER A 87 9.14 -3.86 -9.06
N VAL A 88 8.03 -3.87 -9.79
CA VAL A 88 7.99 -3.39 -11.17
C VAL A 88 7.38 -1.99 -11.26
N LEU A 89 6.32 -1.72 -10.51
CA LEU A 89 5.60 -0.47 -10.59
C LEU A 89 5.37 0.14 -9.21
N HIS A 90 5.99 1.29 -8.96
CA HIS A 90 5.82 2.09 -7.76
C HIS A 90 5.22 3.45 -8.11
N ILE A 91 3.96 3.64 -7.73
CA ILE A 91 3.22 4.90 -7.93
C ILE A 91 3.13 5.63 -6.60
N LYS A 92 3.96 6.67 -6.44
CA LYS A 92 3.93 7.54 -5.25
C LYS A 92 2.76 8.51 -5.31
N SER A 93 2.63 9.20 -6.43
CA SER A 93 1.60 10.21 -6.63
C SER A 93 1.20 10.31 -8.11
N LEU A 94 -0.11 10.42 -8.34
CA LEU A 94 -0.71 10.81 -9.62
C LEU A 94 -1.70 11.93 -9.34
N PHE A 95 -1.78 12.90 -10.25
CA PHE A 95 -2.83 13.92 -10.24
C PHE A 95 -3.99 13.54 -11.16
N GLU A 96 -5.17 14.12 -10.92
CA GLU A 96 -6.34 13.96 -11.79
C GLU A 96 -6.09 14.43 -13.24
N SER A 97 -5.18 15.38 -13.42
CA SER A 97 -4.79 15.93 -14.72
C SER A 97 -3.46 15.38 -15.23
N SER A 98 -3.01 14.23 -14.72
CA SER A 98 -1.73 13.63 -15.12
C SER A 98 -1.70 13.31 -16.61
N ASN A 99 -0.54 13.54 -17.24
CA ASN A 99 -0.23 13.10 -18.61
C ASN A 99 0.21 11.61 -18.66
N THR A 100 0.26 10.95 -17.50
CA THR A 100 0.71 9.56 -17.40
C THR A 100 -0.24 8.65 -18.15
N LEU A 101 0.30 7.70 -18.90
CA LEU A 101 -0.43 6.56 -19.43
C LEU A 101 0.49 5.35 -19.33
N MET A 102 0.03 4.28 -18.73
CA MET A 102 0.82 3.06 -18.65
C MET A 102 -0.03 1.88 -19.06
N GLU A 103 0.44 1.16 -20.08
CA GLU A 103 -0.21 -0.04 -20.57
C GLU A 103 0.78 -1.20 -20.62
N PHE A 104 0.48 -2.25 -19.86
CA PHE A 104 1.12 -3.56 -20.00
C PHE A 104 0.23 -4.47 -20.82
N ARG A 105 0.80 -5.16 -21.80
CA ARG A 105 0.11 -6.13 -22.66
C ARG A 105 0.92 -7.41 -22.75
N ASN A 106 0.26 -8.55 -22.60
CA ASN A 106 0.85 -9.89 -22.79
C ASN A 106 2.16 -10.10 -22.00
N SER A 107 2.26 -9.51 -20.81
CA SER A 107 3.50 -9.50 -20.03
C SER A 107 3.44 -10.46 -18.83
N ILE A 108 4.59 -10.95 -18.41
CA ILE A 108 4.71 -11.93 -17.32
C ILE A 108 5.48 -11.30 -16.16
N PHE A 109 4.94 -11.46 -14.95
CA PHE A 109 5.51 -11.00 -13.69
C PHE A 109 5.72 -12.22 -12.79
N GLU A 110 6.97 -12.70 -12.71
CA GLU A 110 7.31 -13.93 -12.03
C GLU A 110 8.33 -13.72 -10.90
N ASN A 111 8.08 -14.32 -9.72
CA ASN A 111 8.99 -14.33 -8.58
C ASN A 111 9.46 -12.94 -8.13
N ASN A 112 8.71 -11.87 -8.41
CA ASN A 112 9.09 -10.53 -8.00
C ASN A 112 8.74 -10.30 -6.53
N THR A 113 9.57 -9.55 -5.82
CA THR A 113 9.44 -9.39 -4.37
C THR A 113 9.59 -7.93 -3.95
N ALA A 114 8.58 -7.38 -3.27
CA ALA A 114 8.74 -6.14 -2.53
C ALA A 114 8.92 -6.45 -1.04
N SER A 115 9.82 -5.76 -0.34
CA SER A 115 10.03 -6.03 1.09
C SER A 115 8.87 -5.52 1.96
N LYS A 116 8.12 -4.50 1.50
CA LYS A 116 6.98 -3.91 2.22
C LYS A 116 5.67 -4.21 1.50
N TYR A 117 5.28 -3.39 0.53
CA TYR A 117 3.92 -3.45 -0.04
C TYR A 117 3.92 -3.64 -1.56
N GLY A 118 2.94 -4.40 -2.05
CA GLY A 118 2.69 -4.56 -3.47
C GLY A 118 3.82 -5.30 -4.17
N GLY A 119 3.80 -6.63 -4.19
CA GLY A 119 4.95 -7.41 -4.67
C GLY A 119 5.33 -7.11 -6.11
N VAL A 120 4.39 -6.70 -6.97
CA VAL A 120 4.64 -6.18 -8.32
C VAL A 120 4.28 -4.70 -8.41
N ILE A 121 3.09 -4.36 -7.91
CA ILE A 121 2.48 -3.04 -8.06
C ILE A 121 2.17 -2.48 -6.68
N TYR A 122 2.71 -1.32 -6.40
CA TYR A 122 2.31 -0.49 -5.26
C TYR A 122 1.78 0.84 -5.77
N SER A 123 0.58 1.22 -5.32
CA SER A 123 0.05 2.55 -5.55
C SER A 123 -0.67 3.10 -4.32
N ASN A 124 -0.33 4.32 -3.95
CA ASN A 124 -1.07 5.09 -2.96
C ASN A 124 -1.75 6.32 -3.57
N SER A 125 -2.14 6.26 -4.84
CA SER A 125 -2.83 7.36 -5.52
C SER A 125 -4.26 7.02 -5.92
N GLU A 126 -5.17 7.96 -5.66
CA GLU A 126 -6.61 7.93 -6.01
C GLU A 126 -6.85 7.76 -7.53
N PHE A 127 -5.95 8.23 -8.39
CA PHE A 127 -6.18 8.29 -9.84
C PHE A 127 -5.54 7.14 -10.62
N THR A 128 -5.02 6.13 -9.93
CA THR A 128 -4.29 5.01 -10.57
C THR A 128 -5.17 4.26 -11.58
N ASN A 129 -6.44 4.04 -11.25
CA ASN A 129 -7.45 3.45 -12.12
C ASN A 129 -7.63 4.15 -13.49
N LYS A 130 -7.37 5.46 -13.58
CA LYS A 130 -7.52 6.25 -14.82
C LYS A 130 -6.38 6.01 -15.80
N TYR A 131 -5.18 5.70 -15.30
CA TYR A 131 -3.94 5.81 -16.08
C TYR A 131 -3.20 4.50 -16.27
N ILE A 132 -3.43 3.51 -15.42
CA ILE A 132 -2.69 2.26 -15.42
C ILE A 132 -3.60 1.11 -15.87
N ARG A 133 -3.19 0.42 -16.93
CA ARG A 133 -3.93 -0.70 -17.52
C ARG A 133 -3.02 -1.88 -17.78
N MET A 134 -3.50 -3.08 -17.47
CA MET A 134 -2.79 -4.33 -17.70
C MET A 134 -3.74 -5.31 -18.38
N TYR A 135 -3.38 -5.68 -19.61
CA TYR A 135 -4.15 -6.57 -20.45
C TYR A 135 -3.39 -7.88 -20.62
N ASP A 136 -4.08 -8.98 -20.36
CA ASP A 136 -3.61 -10.34 -20.63
C ASP A 136 -2.23 -10.60 -20.01
N CYS A 137 -2.05 -10.11 -18.80
CA CYS A 137 -0.82 -10.25 -18.03
C CYS A 137 -0.91 -11.45 -17.07
N THR A 138 0.22 -12.09 -16.83
CA THR A 138 0.32 -13.26 -15.94
C THR A 138 1.16 -12.93 -14.71
N PHE A 139 0.68 -13.27 -13.52
CA PHE A 139 1.36 -13.01 -12.25
C PHE A 139 1.62 -14.33 -11.53
N ILE A 140 2.89 -14.66 -11.28
CA ILE A 140 3.31 -15.97 -10.77
C ILE A 140 4.24 -15.77 -9.57
N ASN A 141 3.87 -16.32 -8.41
CA ASN A 141 4.73 -16.38 -7.22
C ASN A 141 5.35 -15.03 -6.80
N ASN A 142 4.62 -13.93 -6.98
CA ASN A 142 5.07 -12.63 -6.48
C ASN A 142 4.82 -12.53 -4.97
N HIS A 143 5.64 -11.76 -4.26
CA HIS A 143 5.62 -11.69 -2.81
C HIS A 143 5.79 -10.26 -2.29
N ALA A 144 5.11 -9.97 -1.18
CA ALA A 144 5.30 -8.78 -0.35
C ALA A 144 4.77 -9.06 1.05
N GLN A 145 5.11 -8.21 2.03
CA GLN A 145 4.52 -8.28 3.37
C GLN A 145 3.01 -8.06 3.31
N ILE A 146 2.55 -7.10 2.50
CA ILE A 146 1.11 -6.84 2.26
C ILE A 146 0.87 -6.63 0.77
N GLY A 147 -0.11 -7.34 0.20
CA GLY A 147 -0.42 -7.29 -1.23
C GLY A 147 0.63 -8.00 -2.07
N HIS A 148 0.62 -9.33 -2.13
CA HIS A 148 1.66 -10.12 -2.81
C HIS A 148 1.83 -9.77 -4.30
N THR A 149 0.76 -9.29 -4.96
CA THR A 149 0.83 -8.79 -6.34
C THR A 149 0.57 -7.29 -6.36
N LEU A 150 -0.56 -6.86 -5.80
CA LEU A 150 -1.07 -5.50 -5.88
C LEU A 150 -1.38 -4.97 -4.48
N TYR A 151 -0.87 -3.77 -4.20
CA TYR A 151 -1.32 -2.93 -3.09
C TYR A 151 -1.82 -1.59 -3.64
N SER A 152 -3.05 -1.22 -3.31
CA SER A 152 -3.68 0.04 -3.76
C SER A 152 -4.23 0.87 -2.60
N LEU A 153 -4.35 2.18 -2.77
CA LEU A 153 -4.96 3.08 -1.78
C LEU A 153 -6.33 2.57 -1.33
N ASN A 154 -7.22 2.27 -2.27
CA ASN A 154 -8.53 1.67 -2.03
C ASN A 154 -9.00 0.92 -3.27
N LYS A 155 -10.13 0.22 -3.17
CA LYS A 155 -10.69 -0.54 -4.28
C LYS A 155 -11.03 0.29 -5.53
N GLU A 156 -11.42 1.55 -5.35
CA GLU A 156 -11.82 2.42 -6.46
C GLU A 156 -10.62 2.94 -7.25
N SER A 157 -9.46 3.05 -6.60
CA SER A 157 -8.23 3.54 -7.20
C SER A 157 -7.39 2.45 -7.88
N GLU A 158 -7.77 1.18 -7.80
CA GLU A 158 -7.00 0.07 -8.38
C GLU A 158 -6.74 0.24 -9.89
N PRO A 159 -5.55 -0.16 -10.39
CA PRO A 159 -5.30 -0.22 -11.83
C PRO A 159 -6.30 -1.16 -12.50
N TYR A 160 -6.61 -0.91 -13.78
CA TYR A 160 -7.37 -1.87 -14.56
C TYR A 160 -6.49 -3.09 -14.85
N ILE A 161 -6.89 -4.27 -14.39
CA ILE A 161 -6.22 -5.54 -14.70
C ILE A 161 -7.28 -6.51 -15.25
N SER A 162 -7.11 -6.98 -16.49
CA SER A 162 -8.16 -7.77 -17.17
C SER A 162 -8.54 -9.06 -16.42
N ASN A 163 -7.59 -9.68 -15.72
CA ASN A 163 -7.76 -10.86 -14.89
C ASN A 163 -7.75 -10.56 -13.37
N ILE A 164 -8.14 -9.36 -12.93
CA ILE A 164 -8.13 -8.98 -11.50
C ILE A 164 -8.90 -9.96 -10.59
N ASN A 165 -9.94 -10.60 -11.10
CA ASN A 165 -10.75 -11.55 -10.33
C ASN A 165 -9.97 -12.82 -9.97
N GLU A 166 -9.04 -13.26 -10.82
CA GLU A 166 -8.14 -14.38 -10.52
C GLU A 166 -7.18 -14.00 -9.39
N LEU A 167 -6.64 -12.77 -9.43
CA LEU A 167 -5.76 -12.27 -8.37
C LEU A 167 -6.49 -12.14 -7.04
N ARG A 168 -7.72 -11.63 -7.04
CA ARG A 168 -8.55 -11.50 -5.82
C ARG A 168 -8.94 -12.86 -5.21
N ALA A 169 -8.94 -13.93 -5.99
CA ALA A 169 -9.19 -15.28 -5.48
C ALA A 169 -7.99 -15.85 -4.69
N ILE A 170 -6.81 -15.25 -4.84
CA ILE A 170 -5.59 -15.62 -4.12
C ILE A 170 -5.50 -14.73 -2.86
N GLN A 171 -5.55 -15.36 -1.69
CA GLN A 171 -5.48 -14.67 -0.40
C GLN A 171 -4.24 -13.77 -0.32
N GLY A 172 -4.43 -12.51 0.07
CA GLY A 172 -3.35 -11.54 0.23
C GLY A 172 -2.70 -11.04 -1.06
N SER A 173 -3.13 -11.53 -2.24
CA SER A 173 -2.55 -11.11 -3.53
C SER A 173 -2.91 -9.67 -3.90
N VAL A 174 -4.16 -9.29 -3.65
CA VAL A 174 -4.66 -7.92 -3.79
C VAL A 174 -5.06 -7.42 -2.42
N MET A 175 -4.45 -6.32 -1.97
CA MET A 175 -4.75 -5.70 -0.68
C MET A 175 -4.87 -4.18 -0.82
N THR A 176 -5.59 -3.54 0.10
CA THR A 176 -5.70 -2.08 0.16
C THR A 176 -5.29 -1.51 1.51
N ASN A 177 -5.37 -0.19 1.67
CA ASN A 177 -5.23 0.42 2.98
C ASN A 177 -6.30 -0.10 3.95
N PRO A 178 -6.02 -0.10 5.27
CA PRO A 178 -7.01 -0.37 6.30
C PRO A 178 -8.30 0.44 6.13
N THR A 179 -9.44 -0.22 6.19
CA THR A 179 -10.76 0.44 6.16
C THR A 179 -11.66 0.04 7.32
N LYS A 180 -11.36 -1.05 8.04
CA LYS A 180 -12.21 -1.56 9.11
C LYS A 180 -11.40 -2.05 10.30
N LEU A 181 -12.04 -1.96 11.46
CA LEU A 181 -11.61 -2.59 12.71
C LEU A 181 -12.72 -3.49 13.20
N ILE A 182 -12.36 -4.72 13.55
CA ILE A 182 -13.30 -5.73 14.06
C ILE A 182 -12.79 -6.19 15.41
N LEU A 183 -13.66 -6.15 16.43
CA LEU A 183 -13.34 -6.68 17.75
C LEU A 183 -13.09 -8.19 17.66
N ASN A 184 -12.03 -8.65 18.34
CA ASN A 184 -11.64 -10.06 18.32
C ASN A 184 -12.60 -10.92 19.15
N ASP A 185 -13.23 -10.34 20.16
CA ASP A 185 -14.28 -11.01 20.95
C ASP A 185 -15.66 -10.39 20.68
N ASN A 186 -16.47 -11.12 19.91
CA ASN A 186 -17.84 -10.74 19.56
C ASN A 186 -18.83 -10.77 20.74
N ASN A 187 -18.42 -11.31 21.89
CA ASN A 187 -19.27 -11.37 23.08
C ASN A 187 -19.27 -10.04 23.84
N ILE A 188 -18.26 -9.19 23.65
CA ILE A 188 -18.14 -7.89 24.31
C ILE A 188 -18.93 -6.83 23.52
N LYS A 189 -20.25 -6.84 23.68
CA LYS A 189 -21.14 -5.81 23.09
C LYS A 189 -21.39 -4.63 24.03
N THR A 190 -21.39 -4.88 25.33
CA THR A 190 -21.69 -3.90 26.38
C THR A 190 -20.83 -4.20 27.59
N ILE A 191 -20.27 -3.15 28.20
CA ILE A 191 -19.51 -3.23 29.44
C ILE A 191 -20.20 -2.32 30.45
N SER A 192 -20.53 -2.85 31.62
CA SER A 192 -21.09 -2.07 32.73
C SER A 192 -19.98 -1.69 33.69
N LEU A 193 -19.82 -0.38 33.92
CA LEU A 193 -18.75 0.20 34.73
C LEU A 193 -19.34 1.25 35.68
N ILE A 194 -18.73 1.37 36.85
CA ILE A 194 -18.95 2.48 37.78
C ILE A 194 -18.00 3.61 37.39
N SER A 195 -18.41 4.86 37.60
CA SER A 195 -17.55 6.01 37.34
C SER A 195 -16.23 5.90 38.09
N SER A 196 -15.12 6.15 37.38
CA SER A 196 -13.72 5.92 37.79
C SER A 196 -13.19 4.48 37.68
N ASP A 197 -14.00 3.52 37.24
CA ASP A 197 -13.51 2.17 36.91
C ASP A 197 -12.56 2.20 35.71
N VAL A 198 -11.68 1.20 35.67
CA VAL A 198 -10.77 0.95 34.54
C VAL A 198 -11.48 0.09 33.51
N LEU A 199 -11.32 0.42 32.23
CA LEU A 199 -11.78 -0.42 31.14
C LEU A 199 -11.16 -1.83 31.26
N PRO A 200 -11.96 -2.92 31.15
CA PRO A 200 -11.44 -4.27 31.28
C PRO A 200 -10.29 -4.56 30.32
N SER A 201 -9.25 -5.21 30.83
CA SER A 201 -8.14 -5.71 30.01
C SER A 201 -8.61 -6.83 29.07
N GLY A 202 -7.88 -7.04 27.97
CA GLY A 202 -8.14 -8.14 27.03
C GLY A 202 -9.05 -7.77 25.86
N ILE A 203 -9.56 -6.54 25.81
CA ILE A 203 -10.27 -6.03 24.65
C ILE A 203 -9.24 -5.74 23.55
N SER A 204 -9.41 -6.40 22.41
CA SER A 204 -8.58 -6.18 21.22
C SER A 204 -9.41 -6.19 19.95
N CYS A 205 -8.89 -5.56 18.92
CA CYS A 205 -9.44 -5.63 17.57
C CYS A 205 -8.36 -5.94 16.55
N SER A 206 -8.79 -6.48 15.42
CA SER A 206 -7.96 -6.70 14.23
C SER A 206 -8.38 -5.75 13.12
N ILE A 207 -7.47 -5.54 12.17
CA ILE A 207 -7.59 -4.53 11.13
C ILE A 207 -7.80 -5.20 9.79
N TYR A 208 -8.70 -4.65 8.99
CA TYR A 208 -9.10 -5.23 7.71
C TYR A 208 -9.12 -4.17 6.62
N ASP A 209 -8.81 -4.59 5.39
CA ASP A 209 -8.89 -3.78 4.18
C ASP A 209 -10.29 -3.86 3.50
N ASP A 210 -10.42 -3.27 2.31
CA ASP A 210 -11.67 -3.28 1.54
C ASP A 210 -12.18 -4.68 1.17
N TYR A 211 -11.26 -5.65 1.09
CA TYR A 211 -11.55 -7.04 0.75
C TYR A 211 -11.79 -7.91 1.98
N ASN A 212 -11.74 -7.33 3.17
CA ASN A 212 -11.74 -8.04 4.44
C ASN A 212 -10.53 -8.97 4.61
N ASN A 213 -9.40 -8.67 3.96
CA ASN A 213 -8.15 -9.30 4.31
C ASN A 213 -7.69 -8.78 5.67
N LEU A 214 -7.22 -9.68 6.54
CA LEU A 214 -6.58 -9.32 7.79
C LEU A 214 -5.23 -8.65 7.50
N ILE A 215 -5.01 -7.49 8.09
CA ILE A 215 -3.74 -6.78 8.03
C ILE A 215 -2.90 -7.18 9.24
N SER A 216 -1.73 -7.78 8.98
CA SER A 216 -0.74 -8.10 10.00
C SER A 216 0.52 -7.27 9.77
N PHE A 217 0.93 -6.58 10.83
CA PHE A 217 2.22 -5.89 10.89
C PHE A 217 3.33 -6.87 11.27
N ASN A 218 4.57 -6.45 11.05
CA ASN A 218 5.70 -7.20 11.53
C ASN A 218 5.69 -7.22 13.07
N SER A 219 6.03 -8.36 13.66
CA SER A 219 6.08 -8.57 15.11
C SER A 219 7.50 -8.81 15.63
N ASP A 220 8.49 -8.86 14.73
CA ASP A 220 9.89 -8.96 15.11
C ASP A 220 10.48 -7.56 15.31
N ILE A 221 10.65 -7.19 16.58
CA ILE A 221 11.19 -5.89 17.01
C ILE A 221 12.58 -5.58 16.44
N SER A 222 13.35 -6.60 16.01
CA SER A 222 14.66 -6.39 15.40
C SER A 222 14.58 -5.81 13.98
N SER A 223 13.39 -5.84 13.38
CA SER A 223 13.15 -5.51 11.98
C SER A 223 12.03 -4.48 11.75
N ILE A 224 11.37 -4.02 12.82
CA ILE A 224 10.29 -3.03 12.72
C ILE A 224 10.87 -1.62 12.54
N ASP A 225 10.38 -0.94 11.51
CA ASP A 225 10.58 0.49 11.31
C ASP A 225 9.56 1.27 12.16
N PHE A 226 9.98 2.37 12.81
CA PHE A 226 9.07 3.14 13.65
C PHE A 226 7.92 3.77 12.84
N ASP A 227 8.16 4.01 11.55
CA ASP A 227 7.16 4.53 10.63
C ASP A 227 6.10 3.48 10.25
N GLU A 228 6.29 2.21 10.62
CA GLU A 228 5.34 1.11 10.37
C GLU A 228 4.38 0.87 11.54
N PHE A 229 4.54 1.55 12.67
CA PHE A 229 3.59 1.43 13.77
C PHE A 229 2.25 2.08 13.42
N MET A 230 1.20 1.29 13.57
CA MET A 230 -0.15 1.83 13.56
C MET A 230 -0.55 2.27 14.97
N PHE A 231 -0.67 3.58 15.15
CA PHE A 231 -1.18 4.18 16.37
C PHE A 231 -2.67 4.41 16.28
N PHE A 232 -3.35 4.24 17.39
CA PHE A 232 -4.78 4.49 17.51
C PHE A 232 -5.14 5.14 18.83
N GLY A 233 -6.24 5.87 18.84
CA GLY A 233 -6.82 6.50 20.01
C GLY A 233 -8.17 5.89 20.37
N ILE A 234 -8.54 6.00 21.64
CA ILE A 234 -9.90 5.76 22.11
C ILE A 234 -10.55 7.06 22.54
N VAL A 235 -11.79 7.28 22.11
CA VAL A 235 -12.56 8.50 22.40
C VAL A 235 -13.99 8.17 22.82
N SER A 236 -14.57 9.02 23.67
CA SER A 236 -16.01 8.98 23.94
C SER A 236 -16.76 9.74 22.85
N ASN A 237 -17.93 9.24 22.45
CA ASN A 237 -18.85 10.00 21.59
C ASN A 237 -19.59 11.13 22.34
N ASP A 238 -19.52 11.15 23.66
CA ASP A 238 -20.11 12.16 24.54
C ASP A 238 -19.03 12.65 25.51
N THR A 239 -18.31 13.68 25.08
CA THR A 239 -17.23 14.30 25.86
C THR A 239 -17.73 15.26 26.94
N TYR A 240 -19.04 15.55 26.96
CA TYR A 240 -19.66 16.38 27.99
C TYR A 240 -19.99 15.56 29.25
N ASN A 241 -20.50 14.33 29.05
CA ASN A 241 -20.88 13.45 30.15
C ASN A 241 -19.82 12.41 30.51
N VAL A 242 -18.81 12.18 29.67
CA VAL A 242 -17.76 11.18 29.88
C VAL A 242 -16.38 11.76 29.60
N GLU A 243 -15.48 11.57 30.55
CA GLU A 243 -14.06 11.84 30.45
C GLU A 243 -13.27 10.53 30.50
N LEU A 244 -12.32 10.38 29.57
CA LEU A 244 -11.37 9.27 29.56
C LEU A 244 -10.06 9.73 30.20
N LYS A 245 -9.65 9.11 31.31
CA LYS A 245 -8.47 9.50 32.08
C LYS A 245 -7.40 8.40 32.06
N GLY A 246 -6.19 8.74 31.63
CA GLY A 246 -5.07 7.81 31.52
C GLY A 246 -4.49 7.78 30.11
N GLN A 247 -3.94 6.63 29.71
CA GLN A 247 -3.41 6.43 28.36
C GLN A 247 -4.57 6.18 27.38
N THR A 248 -4.90 7.17 26.57
CA THR A 248 -5.98 7.08 25.56
C THR A 248 -5.46 6.74 24.16
N GLN A 249 -4.15 6.57 24.01
CA GLN A 249 -3.49 6.21 22.76
C GLN A 249 -2.70 4.90 22.93
N SER A 250 -2.75 4.04 21.92
CA SER A 250 -2.06 2.76 21.88
C SER A 250 -1.56 2.48 20.45
N TYR A 251 -0.96 1.31 20.24
CA TYR A 251 -0.49 0.86 18.93
C TYR A 251 -0.90 -0.59 18.68
N CYS A 252 -0.91 -0.97 17.41
CA CYS A 252 -1.15 -2.33 16.97
C CYS A 252 0.18 -3.09 16.85
N TRP A 253 0.16 -4.38 17.17
CA TRP A 253 1.31 -5.27 17.14
C TRP A 253 0.93 -6.61 16.51
N GLY A 254 1.65 -7.02 15.47
CA GLY A 254 1.23 -8.17 14.67
C GLY A 254 -0.13 -7.93 14.03
N ASP A 255 -1.10 -8.79 14.31
CA ASP A 255 -2.48 -8.74 13.80
C ASP A 255 -3.48 -8.15 14.82
N SER A 256 -3.00 -7.61 15.95
CA SER A 256 -3.84 -7.22 17.08
C SER A 256 -3.57 -5.80 17.59
N CYS A 257 -4.65 -5.08 17.87
CA CYS A 257 -4.66 -3.76 18.49
C CYS A 257 -5.31 -3.86 19.87
N THR A 258 -4.49 -3.88 20.92
CA THR A 258 -4.99 -4.04 22.30
C THR A 258 -5.36 -2.69 22.91
N PHE A 259 -6.57 -2.59 23.44
CA PHE A 259 -7.07 -1.36 24.06
C PHE A 259 -6.18 -0.97 25.25
N PRO A 260 -5.84 0.32 25.41
CA PRO A 260 -5.05 0.77 26.54
C PRO A 260 -5.87 0.75 27.83
N SER A 261 -5.17 0.68 28.96
CA SER A 261 -5.78 0.78 30.29
C SER A 261 -6.22 2.23 30.56
N VAL A 262 -7.52 2.50 30.41
CA VAL A 262 -8.11 3.83 30.62
C VAL A 262 -9.17 3.81 31.73
N LYS A 263 -9.25 4.88 32.52
CA LYS A 263 -10.35 5.11 33.46
C LYS A 263 -11.49 5.86 32.78
N ILE A 264 -12.71 5.46 33.08
CA ILE A 264 -13.91 6.09 32.52
C ILE A 264 -14.63 6.82 33.65
N ILE A 265 -14.69 8.15 33.56
CA ILE A 265 -15.36 9.00 34.53
C ILE A 265 -16.57 9.59 33.82
N GLY A 266 -17.77 9.38 34.33
CA GLY A 266 -18.95 9.96 33.70
C GLY A 266 -20.21 9.92 34.54
N ASN A 267 -21.23 10.62 34.05
CA ASN A 267 -22.57 10.59 34.61
C ASN A 267 -23.22 9.21 34.35
N PRO A 268 -24.28 8.83 35.09
CA PRO A 268 -25.03 7.61 34.78
C PRO A 268 -25.64 7.67 33.38
N GLY A 269 -25.39 6.65 32.55
CA GLY A 269 -25.88 6.61 31.18
C GLY A 269 -25.28 5.47 30.35
N SER A 270 -25.62 5.45 29.06
CA SER A 270 -25.04 4.54 28.07
C SER A 270 -24.27 5.35 27.03
N TYR A 271 -22.97 5.10 26.94
CA TYR A 271 -22.06 5.86 26.09
C TYR A 271 -21.32 4.94 25.13
N LYS A 272 -20.87 5.49 23.99
CA LYS A 272 -20.09 4.74 23.01
C LYS A 272 -18.65 5.19 23.07
N ILE A 273 -17.75 4.23 23.30
CA ILE A 273 -16.32 4.41 23.10
C ILE A 273 -16.02 4.03 21.65
N ARG A 274 -15.30 4.88 20.95
CA ARG A 274 -14.85 4.67 19.58
C ARG A 274 -13.35 4.53 19.55
N LEU A 275 -12.87 3.69 18.66
CA LEU A 275 -11.46 3.61 18.30
C LEU A 275 -11.25 4.43 17.02
N ILE A 276 -10.22 5.29 17.03
CA ILE A 276 -9.80 6.11 15.89
C ILE A 276 -8.36 5.73 15.53
N ILE A 277 -8.11 5.37 14.27
CA ILE A 277 -6.74 5.17 13.77
C ILE A 277 -6.11 6.53 13.51
N ASN A 278 -4.93 6.78 14.08
CA ASN A 278 -4.26 8.07 14.00
C ASN A 278 -3.17 8.10 12.91
N THR A 279 -2.60 6.95 12.56
CA THR A 279 -1.53 6.85 11.57
C THR A 279 -1.85 5.80 10.52
N PHE A 280 -2.53 6.24 9.48
CA PHE A 280 -2.29 5.75 8.12
C PHE A 280 -2.18 6.99 7.25
N VAL A 281 -1.35 6.94 6.19
CA VAL A 281 -1.20 8.03 5.22
C VAL A 281 -2.56 8.69 4.99
N THR A 282 -2.69 9.89 5.54
CA THR A 282 -3.85 10.78 5.63
C THR A 282 -5.23 10.11 5.39
N LEU A 283 -5.81 9.47 6.41
CA LEU A 283 -7.25 9.15 6.41
C LEU A 283 -8.06 10.40 6.80
N ILE A 284 -8.62 11.11 5.81
CA ILE A 284 -9.68 12.10 6.05
C ILE A 284 -11.02 11.36 5.98
N PHE A 285 -11.71 11.22 7.12
CA PHE A 285 -13.11 10.77 7.14
C PHE A 285 -14.04 11.99 7.27
N LEU A 286 -15.04 12.07 6.37
CA LEU A 286 -16.19 12.98 6.46
C LEU A 286 -17.21 12.51 7.50
#